data_AF-A0A1F8FLM9-F1
#
_entry.id   AF-A0A1F8FLM9-F1
#
_cell.length_a   1.000
_cell.length_b   1.000
_cell.length_c   1.000
_cell.angle_alpha   90.00
_cell.angle_beta   90.00
_cell.angle_gamma   90.00
#
_symmetry.space_group_name_H-M   'P 1'
#
loop_
_entity.id
_entity.type
_entity.pdbx_description
1 polymer ?
#
loop_
_entity_poly.entity_id
_entity_poly.type
_entity_poly.pdbx_seq_one_letter_code
_entity_poly.pdbx_strand_id
1 'polypeptide(L)'
;MFGKKLLLILILVLLLIPSFAFAIDVPGWPIVPCGLNAQPKDSAGNELPKTGPDAYDYTKACGRCDLFKLLKNLIDFTVGALMPAVAILLFVWAGFLILLGGANTNLVAQGRQIFSTTFFGILIMLSAWMITNTLIKSIGSNYDKANTWWQFTCVEPVPAQPSTFKYSCNQNNQCVVNPEGTYTTSNCDNQCQSGATFSITTSSLPNGTVGQSYNQTIRVSGGTPFTGSALYAWIQLGSLPAGLSFNTATGVILGTPTAVGTSTFTIRVTDNSSPPKSAEKQFSIVVVGLGMPTPTTSPELTCGQPWEQNLCQPRQMTCGASACNQYISAINQYSNRTGVANGANFLKAIMIKESACNVTAQSDSTPPSCGLMQLKASTAAIYKDRCGVTADITCDWLKDSINATASICIAAEYMGALTQTSCGGTPRGVAAGYNGGSGACGNSVDCAGETSCAGGPVQRWECLYDNPQQNICNTGYAETRDYATKVLYCYNNPGF
;
A
#
# COMPACT_ATOMS: atom_id res chain seq x y z
N MET A 1 35.62 42.42 25.16
CA MET A 1 36.89 41.77 24.74
C MET A 1 36.71 40.43 24.00
N PHE A 2 35.56 39.74 24.13
CA PHE A 2 35.29 38.45 23.46
C PHE A 2 35.18 38.53 21.93
N GLY A 3 34.60 39.61 21.38
CA GLY A 3 34.38 39.74 19.94
C GLY A 3 35.65 39.81 19.08
N LYS A 4 36.74 40.45 19.57
CA LYS A 4 37.99 40.58 18.80
C LYS A 4 38.80 39.27 18.74
N LYS A 5 38.80 38.47 19.81
CA LYS A 5 39.46 37.15 19.82
C LYS A 5 38.65 36.12 19.02
N LEU A 6 37.31 36.18 19.08
CA LEU A 6 36.44 35.35 18.25
C LEU A 6 36.62 35.66 16.76
N LEU A 7 36.72 36.94 16.38
CA LEU A 7 36.96 37.37 15.00
C LEU A 7 38.33 36.89 14.49
N LEU A 8 39.39 36.97 15.29
CA LEU A 8 40.72 36.50 14.92
C LEU A 8 40.80 34.98 14.78
N ILE A 9 40.11 34.22 15.65
CA ILE A 9 40.00 32.76 15.52
C ILE A 9 39.15 32.40 14.30
N LEU A 10 38.05 33.12 14.03
CA LEU A 10 37.25 32.92 12.82
C LEU A 10 38.07 33.17 11.56
N ILE A 11 38.84 34.27 11.53
CA ILE A 11 39.69 34.66 10.40
C ILE A 11 40.85 33.67 10.22
N LEU A 12 41.46 33.17 11.30
CA LEU A 12 42.53 32.17 11.23
C LEU A 12 42.00 30.81 10.76
N VAL A 13 40.80 30.42 11.21
CA VAL A 13 40.08 29.24 10.72
C VAL A 13 39.76 29.44 9.23
N LEU A 14 39.18 30.59 8.82
CA LEU A 14 38.92 30.93 7.42
C LEU A 14 40.18 30.95 6.52
N LEU A 15 41.34 31.37 7.05
CA LEU A 15 42.61 31.44 6.32
C LEU A 15 43.36 30.10 6.27
N LEU A 16 43.18 29.22 7.26
CA LEU A 16 43.70 27.85 7.27
C LEU A 16 42.80 26.87 6.50
N ILE A 17 41.72 27.36 5.90
CA ILE A 17 40.88 26.57 5.00
C ILE A 17 41.02 27.04 3.54
N PRO A 18 42.14 26.76 2.85
CA PRO A 18 42.20 26.92 1.39
C PRO A 18 41.22 26.02 0.61
N SER A 19 40.44 25.17 1.27
CA SER A 19 39.60 24.14 0.64
C SER A 19 38.09 24.45 0.56
N PHE A 20 37.64 25.66 0.92
CA PHE A 20 36.21 26.03 0.78
C PHE A 20 35.89 27.02 -0.35
N ALA A 21 36.83 27.27 -1.27
CA ALA A 21 36.39 27.59 -2.62
C ALA A 21 35.72 26.32 -3.17
N PHE A 22 34.44 26.43 -3.56
CA PHE A 22 33.50 25.34 -3.88
C PHE A 22 32.82 24.73 -2.65
N ALA A 23 31.64 25.27 -2.34
CA ALA A 23 30.65 24.67 -1.44
C ALA A 23 30.03 23.36 -2.01
N ILE A 24 30.81 22.53 -2.71
CA ILE A 24 30.27 21.44 -3.53
C ILE A 24 30.96 20.09 -3.26
N ASP A 25 32.24 20.05 -2.88
CA ASP A 25 32.93 18.77 -2.65
C ASP A 25 34.04 18.87 -1.61
N VAL A 26 33.73 18.51 -0.35
CA VAL A 26 34.77 18.00 0.56
C VAL A 26 34.99 16.56 0.14
N PRO A 27 36.19 16.14 -0.29
CA PRO A 27 36.44 14.77 -0.72
C PRO A 27 35.97 13.77 0.35
N GLY A 28 34.94 12.98 0.02
CA GLY A 28 34.31 12.00 0.92
C GLY A 28 33.24 12.52 1.89
N TRP A 29 32.91 13.82 1.90
CA TRP A 29 31.91 14.43 2.80
C TRP A 29 31.00 15.44 2.07
N PRO A 30 30.17 14.98 1.11
CA PRO A 30 29.26 15.87 0.39
C PRO A 30 28.18 16.41 1.32
N ILE A 31 28.28 17.71 1.65
CA ILE A 31 27.36 18.37 2.59
C ILE A 31 25.98 18.55 1.94
N VAL A 32 25.95 19.05 0.71
CA VAL A 32 24.71 19.34 -0.03
C VAL A 32 24.22 18.07 -0.74
N PRO A 33 23.02 17.55 -0.40
CA PRO A 33 22.56 16.25 -0.89
C PRO A 33 21.71 16.32 -2.18
N CYS A 34 21.70 17.42 -2.91
CA CYS A 34 20.88 17.57 -4.12
C CYS A 34 21.25 18.85 -4.88
N GLY A 35 20.76 19.01 -6.11
CA GLY A 35 20.89 20.24 -6.89
C GLY A 35 22.32 20.55 -7.36
N LEU A 36 23.22 19.56 -7.31
CA LEU A 36 24.58 19.73 -7.83
C LEU A 36 24.59 19.59 -9.35
N ASN A 37 25.51 20.29 -10.00
CA ASN A 37 25.67 20.22 -11.46
C ASN A 37 26.40 18.94 -11.92
N ALA A 38 27.08 18.25 -11.01
CA ALA A 38 27.79 16.99 -11.24
C ALA A 38 27.81 16.16 -9.95
N GLN A 39 28.12 14.86 -10.06
CA GLN A 39 28.27 14.02 -8.88
C GLN A 39 29.56 14.35 -8.13
N PRO A 40 29.50 14.36 -6.78
CA PRO A 40 30.68 14.38 -5.93
C PRO A 40 31.67 13.28 -6.27
N LYS A 41 32.95 13.56 -6.00
CA LYS A 41 34.03 12.59 -6.15
C LYS A 41 34.60 12.15 -4.80
N ASP A 42 35.00 10.88 -4.72
CA ASP A 42 35.76 10.35 -3.59
C ASP A 42 37.19 10.94 -3.55
N SER A 43 37.94 10.61 -2.50
CA SER A 43 39.33 11.05 -2.35
C SER A 43 40.29 10.50 -3.42
N ALA A 44 39.87 9.50 -4.19
CA ALA A 44 40.61 8.93 -5.32
C ALA A 44 40.21 9.57 -6.67
N GLY A 45 39.26 10.51 -6.67
CA GLY A 45 38.78 11.22 -7.86
C GLY A 45 37.70 10.47 -8.66
N ASN A 46 37.17 9.36 -8.14
CA ASN A 46 36.07 8.63 -8.76
C ASN A 46 34.73 9.26 -8.35
N GLU A 47 33.77 9.31 -9.26
CA GLU A 47 32.41 9.75 -8.91
C GLU A 47 31.79 8.80 -7.87
N LEU A 48 31.11 9.37 -6.88
CA LEU A 48 30.31 8.59 -5.95
C LEU A 48 29.20 7.85 -6.71
N PRO A 49 28.92 6.58 -6.33
CA PRO A 49 27.96 5.77 -7.06
C PRO A 49 26.54 6.38 -6.99
N LYS A 50 25.86 6.42 -8.14
CA LYS A 50 24.44 6.83 -8.24
C LYS A 50 23.47 5.68 -7.95
N THR A 51 23.90 4.42 -8.11
CA THR A 51 23.09 3.21 -7.89
C THR A 51 23.80 2.17 -7.03
N GLY A 52 23.05 1.45 -6.18
CA GLY A 52 23.58 0.49 -5.20
C GLY A 52 23.17 0.77 -3.74
N PRO A 53 23.61 -0.06 -2.78
CA PRO A 53 23.17 -0.01 -1.37
C PRO A 53 23.53 1.31 -0.65
N ASP A 54 24.65 1.93 -1.04
CA ASP A 54 25.17 3.19 -0.47
C ASP A 54 25.11 4.35 -1.47
N ALA A 55 24.35 4.18 -2.55
CA ALA A 55 24.40 5.06 -3.69
C ALA A 55 23.36 6.17 -3.62
N TYR A 56 23.76 7.36 -4.08
CA TYR A 56 22.93 8.53 -3.92
C TYR A 56 23.15 9.53 -5.05
N ASP A 57 22.06 9.95 -5.69
CA ASP A 57 22.10 10.94 -6.75
C ASP A 57 22.07 12.36 -6.18
N TYR A 58 23.24 13.03 -6.16
CA TYR A 58 23.38 14.42 -5.75
C TYR A 58 22.98 15.45 -6.83
N THR A 59 22.77 15.02 -8.07
CA THR A 59 22.41 15.88 -9.22
C THR A 59 20.89 16.07 -9.38
N LYS A 60 20.10 15.28 -8.66
CA LYS A 60 18.63 15.40 -8.67
C LYS A 60 18.15 16.74 -8.10
N ALA A 61 16.94 17.15 -8.47
CA ALA A 61 16.26 18.27 -7.84
C ALA A 61 16.02 18.03 -6.33
N CYS A 62 16.13 19.09 -5.53
CA CYS A 62 16.00 19.02 -4.07
C CYS A 62 14.55 18.84 -3.60
N GLY A 63 14.32 17.82 -2.78
CA GLY A 63 13.07 17.57 -2.07
C GLY A 63 13.09 17.97 -0.59
N ARG A 64 11.97 17.73 0.10
CA ARG A 64 11.83 18.03 1.55
C ARG A 64 12.68 17.10 2.40
N CYS A 65 12.93 15.89 1.92
CA CYS A 65 13.77 14.90 2.59
C CYS A 65 15.25 15.17 2.39
N ASP A 66 15.60 15.84 1.30
CA ASP A 66 16.97 16.30 1.09
C ASP A 66 17.33 17.43 2.06
N LEU A 67 16.34 18.19 2.58
CA LEU A 67 16.56 19.12 3.70
C LEU A 67 16.96 18.40 4.99
N PHE A 68 16.31 17.28 5.32
CA PHE A 68 16.68 16.48 6.50
C PHE A 68 18.04 15.80 6.33
N LYS A 69 18.36 15.34 5.12
CA LYS A 69 19.69 14.82 4.79
C LYS A 69 20.77 15.90 4.87
N LEU A 70 20.48 17.12 4.42
CA LEU A 70 21.39 18.27 4.54
C LEU A 70 21.69 18.55 6.02
N LEU A 71 20.66 18.58 6.86
CA LEU A 71 20.83 18.78 8.30
C LEU A 71 21.71 17.69 8.92
N LYS A 72 21.46 16.43 8.55
CA LYS A 72 22.28 15.30 9.01
C LYS A 72 23.75 15.46 8.57
N ASN A 73 23.99 15.72 7.29
CA ASN A 73 25.34 15.88 6.74
C ASN A 73 26.08 17.05 7.41
N LEU A 74 25.37 18.13 7.74
CA LEU A 74 25.94 19.27 8.46
C LEU A 74 26.37 18.88 9.88
N ILE A 75 25.53 18.13 10.61
CA ILE A 75 25.85 17.63 11.95
C ILE A 75 27.05 16.70 11.88
N ASP A 76 27.02 15.72 10.97
CA ASP A 76 28.11 14.77 10.81
C ASP A 76 29.41 15.52 10.48
N PHE A 77 29.39 16.47 9.54
CA PHE A 77 30.59 17.22 9.13
C PHE A 77 31.14 18.04 10.29
N THR A 78 30.26 18.70 11.03
CA THR A 78 30.65 19.52 12.18
C THR A 78 31.31 18.67 13.27
N VAL A 79 30.73 17.50 13.57
CA VAL A 79 31.20 16.62 14.65
C VAL A 79 32.40 15.77 14.21
N GLY A 80 32.40 15.26 13.00
CA GLY A 80 33.38 14.31 12.49
C GLY A 80 34.62 14.94 11.87
N ALA A 81 34.50 16.12 11.26
CA ALA A 81 35.61 16.78 10.57
C ALA A 81 36.04 18.07 11.25
N LEU A 82 35.11 19.00 11.47
CA LEU A 82 35.45 20.34 11.98
C LEU A 82 35.88 20.33 13.44
N MET A 83 35.11 19.67 14.31
CA MET A 83 35.39 19.64 15.76
C MET A 83 36.77 19.07 16.08
N PRO A 84 37.22 17.90 15.54
CA PRO A 84 38.55 17.37 15.82
C PRO A 84 39.66 18.31 15.35
N ALA A 85 39.52 18.91 14.17
CA ALA A 85 40.51 19.83 13.62
C ALA A 85 40.65 21.09 14.51
N VAL A 86 39.53 21.70 14.91
CA VAL A 86 39.52 22.87 15.80
C VAL A 86 40.06 22.50 17.19
N ALA A 87 39.69 21.34 17.73
CA ALA A 87 40.20 20.87 19.01
C ALA A 87 41.73 20.73 19.02
N ILE A 88 42.30 20.11 17.98
CA ILE A 88 43.76 19.97 17.84
C ILE A 88 44.42 21.35 17.83
N LEU A 89 43.91 22.30 17.03
CA LEU A 89 44.44 23.65 16.96
C LEU A 89 44.37 24.36 18.32
N LEU A 90 43.26 24.23 19.04
CA LEU A 90 43.08 24.83 20.36
C LEU A 90 44.02 24.21 21.41
N PHE A 91 44.27 22.89 21.36
CA PHE A 91 45.22 22.25 22.25
C PHE A 91 46.66 22.66 21.96
N VAL A 92 47.05 22.73 20.67
CA VAL A 92 48.37 23.22 20.26
C VAL A 92 48.57 24.66 20.69
N TRP A 93 47.57 25.52 20.46
CA TRP A 93 47.59 26.92 20.87
C TRP A 93 47.67 27.09 22.39
N ALA A 94 46.88 26.31 23.14
CA ALA A 94 46.94 26.29 24.60
C ALA A 94 48.33 25.87 25.09
N GLY A 95 48.92 24.81 24.51
CA GLY A 95 50.27 24.36 24.82
C GLY A 95 51.32 25.44 24.55
N PHE A 96 51.21 26.12 23.41
CA PHE A 96 52.11 27.21 23.04
C PHE A 96 52.05 28.39 24.02
N LEU A 97 50.83 28.80 24.44
CA LEU A 97 50.65 29.85 25.45
C LEU A 97 51.24 29.48 26.81
N ILE A 98 51.15 28.20 27.20
CA ILE A 98 51.75 27.71 28.44
C ILE A 98 53.27 27.73 28.35
N LEU A 99 53.85 27.30 27.22
CA LEU A 99 55.29 27.24 27.00
C LEU A 99 55.94 28.63 26.93
N LEU A 100 55.33 29.58 26.19
CA LEU A 100 55.82 30.97 26.12
C LEU A 100 55.47 31.82 27.33
N GLY A 101 54.61 31.30 28.22
CA GLY A 101 54.09 32.03 29.36
C GLY A 101 55.16 32.46 30.36
N GLY A 102 56.30 31.76 30.47
CA GLY A 102 57.42 32.14 31.35
C GLY A 102 56.96 32.60 32.75
N ALA A 103 57.33 33.82 33.15
CA ALA A 103 56.87 34.46 34.40
C ALA A 103 55.53 35.23 34.26
N ASN A 104 54.93 35.29 33.06
CA ASN A 104 53.64 35.91 32.83
C ASN A 104 52.51 34.94 33.19
N THR A 105 52.09 35.00 34.45
CA THR A 105 51.00 34.18 35.02
C THR A 105 49.70 34.29 34.23
N ASN A 106 49.43 35.41 33.55
CA ASN A 106 48.23 35.60 32.74
C ASN A 106 48.23 34.75 31.46
N LEU A 107 49.38 34.54 30.82
CA LEU A 107 49.49 33.70 29.61
C LEU A 107 49.31 32.22 29.96
N VAL A 108 49.93 31.76 31.05
CA VAL A 108 49.77 30.40 31.56
C VAL A 108 48.32 30.14 31.97
N ALA A 109 47.67 31.10 32.65
CA ALA A 109 46.26 31.00 33.04
C ALA A 109 45.35 30.91 31.80
N GLN A 110 45.58 31.73 30.78
CA GLN A 110 44.82 31.67 29.51
C GLN A 110 44.99 30.32 28.81
N GLY A 111 46.22 29.79 28.72
CA GLY A 111 46.48 28.49 28.12
C GLY A 111 45.76 27.35 28.86
N ARG A 112 45.81 27.33 30.20
CA ARG A 112 45.09 26.33 31.01
C ARG A 112 43.57 26.43 30.84
N GLN A 113 43.03 27.64 30.75
CA GLN A 113 41.60 27.84 30.54
C GLN A 113 41.15 27.33 29.17
N ILE A 114 41.90 27.63 28.09
CA ILE A 114 41.60 27.12 26.75
C ILE A 114 41.67 25.60 26.74
N PHE A 115 42.73 25.02 27.31
CA PHE A 115 42.87 23.56 27.40
C PHE A 115 41.68 22.90 28.11
N SER A 116 41.35 23.38 29.31
CA SER A 116 40.27 22.80 30.12
C SER A 116 38.90 22.96 29.46
N THR A 117 38.63 24.12 28.86
CA THR A 117 37.34 24.37 28.21
C THR A 117 37.16 23.49 26.97
N THR A 118 38.21 23.35 26.15
CA THR A 118 38.20 22.45 24.99
C THR A 118 38.02 21.00 25.42
N PHE A 119 38.74 20.55 26.45
CA PHE A 119 38.62 19.18 26.98
C PHE A 119 37.21 18.86 27.45
N PHE A 120 36.62 19.70 28.31
CA PHE A 120 35.25 19.46 28.80
C PHE A 120 34.20 19.60 27.69
N GLY A 121 34.40 20.49 26.71
CA GLY A 121 33.51 20.60 25.55
C GLY A 121 33.44 19.29 24.74
N ILE A 122 34.58 18.67 24.46
CA ILE A 122 34.64 17.37 23.78
C ILE A 122 33.94 16.29 24.63
N LEU A 123 34.22 16.27 25.94
CA LEU A 123 33.64 15.31 26.88
C LEU A 123 32.10 15.39 26.91
N ILE A 124 31.53 16.61 26.95
CA ILE A 124 30.09 16.83 26.92
C ILE A 124 29.48 16.31 25.61
N MET A 125 30.10 16.61 24.47
CA MET A 125 29.59 16.20 23.15
C MET A 125 29.59 14.67 23.00
N LEU A 126 30.69 14.00 23.37
CA LEU A 126 30.78 12.54 23.34
C LEU A 126 29.79 11.89 24.30
N SER A 127 29.62 12.48 25.49
CA SER A 127 28.65 12.00 26.48
C SER A 127 27.21 12.16 25.99
N ALA A 128 26.87 13.29 25.36
CA ALA A 128 25.55 13.52 24.80
C ALA A 128 25.20 12.49 23.70
N TRP A 129 26.16 12.18 22.83
CA TRP A 129 25.99 11.12 21.83
C TRP A 129 25.80 9.75 22.49
N MET A 130 26.63 9.39 23.46
CA MET A 130 26.55 8.10 24.17
C MET A 130 25.23 7.94 24.92
N ILE A 131 24.77 8.97 25.64
CA ILE A 131 23.51 8.96 26.38
C ILE A 131 22.33 8.80 25.43
N THR A 132 22.27 9.63 24.37
CA THR A 132 21.19 9.57 23.38
C THR A 132 21.15 8.20 22.69
N ASN A 133 22.31 7.69 22.28
CA ASN A 133 22.44 6.39 21.63
C ASN A 133 22.01 5.23 22.54
N THR A 134 22.40 5.27 23.82
CA THR A 134 22.02 4.24 24.81
C THR A 134 20.52 4.28 25.10
N LEU A 135 19.94 5.47 25.30
CA LEU A 135 18.51 5.64 25.56
C LEU A 135 17.65 5.12 24.39
N ILE A 136 17.97 5.53 23.16
CA ILE A 136 17.21 5.12 21.98
C ILE A 136 17.32 3.61 21.75
N LYS A 137 18.50 3.01 21.91
CA LYS A 137 18.67 1.55 21.79
C LYS A 137 17.99 0.77 22.91
N SER A 138 17.98 1.30 24.13
CA SER A 138 17.35 0.65 25.28
C SER A 138 15.83 0.63 25.18
N ILE A 139 15.22 1.69 24.66
CA ILE A 139 13.76 1.80 24.52
C ILE A 139 13.30 1.16 23.20
N GLY A 140 14.12 1.28 22.16
CA GLY A 140 13.80 0.85 20.81
C GLY A 140 14.18 -0.59 20.47
N SER A 141 14.63 -1.42 21.42
CA SER A 141 15.21 -2.75 21.12
C SER A 141 14.29 -3.71 20.35
N ASN A 142 12.97 -3.49 20.40
CA ASN A 142 11.97 -4.27 19.67
C ASN A 142 11.62 -3.68 18.28
N TYR A 143 12.32 -2.64 17.84
CA TYR A 143 12.10 -1.97 16.55
C TYR A 143 13.34 -2.13 15.64
N ASP A 144 13.11 -2.57 14.40
CA ASP A 144 14.14 -2.91 13.40
C ASP A 144 15.13 -1.78 13.06
N LYS A 145 14.84 -0.54 13.46
CA LYS A 145 15.64 0.66 13.15
C LYS A 145 16.33 1.29 14.36
N ALA A 146 16.14 0.75 15.58
CA ALA A 146 16.77 1.33 16.77
C ALA A 146 18.30 1.22 16.75
N ASN A 147 18.84 0.15 16.15
CA ASN A 147 20.28 -0.01 15.96
C ASN A 147 20.88 0.95 14.93
N THR A 148 20.05 1.66 14.16
CA THR A 148 20.46 2.61 13.12
C THR A 148 19.67 3.91 13.24
N TRP A 149 19.33 4.35 14.45
CA TRP A 149 18.49 5.53 14.67
C TRP A 149 19.09 6.83 14.12
N TRP A 150 20.41 6.87 13.99
CA TRP A 150 21.15 7.97 13.36
C TRP A 150 21.06 7.95 11.83
N GLN A 151 20.48 6.91 11.22
CA GLN A 151 20.23 6.82 9.79
C GLN A 151 18.82 7.29 9.48
N PHE A 152 18.70 8.42 8.79
CA PHE A 152 17.43 8.92 8.30
C PHE A 152 17.13 8.30 6.94
N THR A 153 16.31 7.24 6.92
CA THR A 153 15.74 6.72 5.66
C THR A 153 14.46 7.46 5.35
N CYS A 154 14.61 8.59 4.67
CA CYS A 154 13.46 9.28 4.11
C CYS A 154 13.08 8.63 2.77
N VAL A 155 11.89 8.05 2.72
CA VAL A 155 11.27 7.61 1.46
C VAL A 155 10.36 8.75 1.00
N GLU A 156 10.85 9.63 0.13
CA GLU A 156 9.91 10.48 -0.60
C GLU A 156 9.23 9.63 -1.67
N PRO A 157 7.91 9.77 -1.86
CA PRO A 157 7.34 9.51 -3.17
C PRO A 157 8.11 10.41 -4.13
N VAL A 158 8.81 9.79 -5.09
CA VAL A 158 9.67 10.49 -6.05
C VAL A 158 8.94 11.73 -6.58
N PRO A 159 9.41 12.96 -6.30
CA PRO A 159 8.88 14.13 -6.97
C PRO A 159 9.15 13.92 -8.46
N ALA A 160 8.09 13.97 -9.27
CA ALA A 160 8.23 13.98 -10.72
C ALA A 160 9.24 15.08 -11.08
N GLN A 161 10.38 14.66 -11.65
CA GLN A 161 11.35 15.61 -12.18
C GLN A 161 10.63 16.52 -13.18
N PRO A 162 10.93 17.83 -13.24
CA PRO A 162 10.46 18.67 -14.33
C PRO A 162 11.15 18.17 -15.59
N SER A 163 10.43 17.37 -16.36
CA SER A 163 10.94 16.83 -17.59
C SER A 163 10.94 17.92 -18.64
N THR A 164 12.12 18.31 -19.12
CA THR A 164 12.26 19.06 -20.36
C THR A 164 12.00 18.12 -21.55
N PHE A 165 10.73 17.75 -21.78
CA PHE A 165 10.31 17.13 -23.03
C PHE A 165 9.61 18.18 -23.90
N LYS A 166 10.21 18.49 -25.06
CA LYS A 166 9.69 19.43 -26.07
C LYS A 166 8.87 18.75 -27.19
N TYR A 167 8.36 17.54 -26.93
CA TYR A 167 7.46 16.79 -27.80
C TYR A 167 6.31 16.24 -26.97
N SER A 168 5.10 16.17 -27.52
CA SER A 168 3.94 15.49 -26.92
C SER A 168 3.40 14.41 -27.88
N CYS A 169 2.79 13.34 -27.35
CA CYS A 169 2.07 12.37 -28.19
C CYS A 169 0.60 12.84 -28.30
N ASN A 170 0.04 12.86 -29.52
CA ASN A 170 -1.39 13.17 -29.71
C ASN A 170 -2.28 11.98 -29.27
N GLN A 171 -3.60 12.13 -29.37
CA GLN A 171 -4.57 11.08 -29.04
C GLN A 171 -4.39 9.78 -29.84
N ASN A 172 -3.65 9.83 -30.96
CA ASN A 172 -3.35 8.69 -31.82
C ASN A 172 -1.91 8.17 -31.64
N ASN A 173 -1.23 8.59 -30.56
CA ASN A 173 0.10 8.12 -30.19
C ASN A 173 1.21 8.46 -31.21
N GLN A 174 1.09 9.62 -31.87
CA GLN A 174 2.07 10.16 -32.83
C GLN A 174 2.80 11.37 -32.22
N CYS A 175 4.10 11.50 -32.45
CA CYS A 175 4.87 12.67 -31.99
C CYS A 175 4.37 13.95 -32.69
N VAL A 176 4.00 14.95 -31.89
CA VAL A 176 3.66 16.30 -32.36
C VAL A 176 4.58 17.36 -31.74
N VAL A 177 4.85 18.41 -32.49
CA VAL A 177 5.77 19.50 -32.15
C VAL A 177 4.99 20.64 -31.52
N ASN A 178 5.52 21.24 -30.44
CA ASN A 178 4.93 22.43 -29.85
C ASN A 178 5.19 23.71 -30.70
N PRO A 179 4.31 24.73 -30.68
CA PRO A 179 4.32 25.85 -31.65
C PRO A 179 5.54 26.80 -31.65
N GLU A 180 6.52 26.62 -30.75
CA GLU A 180 7.57 27.62 -30.45
C GLU A 180 8.96 27.22 -30.98
N GLY A 181 9.02 26.55 -32.14
CA GLY A 181 10.19 25.78 -32.58
C GLY A 181 11.57 26.45 -32.55
N THR A 182 12.59 25.68 -32.12
CA THR A 182 13.84 25.43 -32.88
C THR A 182 14.59 24.21 -32.30
N TYR A 183 15.20 23.41 -33.18
CA TYR A 183 15.66 22.02 -32.93
C TYR A 183 17.18 21.87 -32.91
N THR A 184 17.68 20.91 -32.12
CA THR A 184 18.82 20.07 -32.51
C THR A 184 18.68 18.63 -31.99
N THR A 185 18.86 17.68 -32.92
CA THR A 185 18.79 16.21 -32.82
C THR A 185 17.39 15.58 -32.83
N SER A 186 17.08 15.03 -34.01
CA SER A 186 15.97 14.15 -34.32
C SER A 186 16.16 12.79 -33.64
N ASN A 187 15.29 12.44 -32.68
CA ASN A 187 14.69 11.10 -32.65
C ASN A 187 13.64 10.97 -31.54
N CYS A 188 12.37 10.84 -31.94
CA CYS A 188 11.38 10.11 -31.15
C CYS A 188 11.61 8.61 -31.34
N ASP A 189 12.82 8.11 -31.08
CA ASP A 189 13.13 6.68 -31.22
C ASP A 189 12.31 5.89 -30.20
N ASN A 190 11.20 5.33 -30.67
CA ASN A 190 10.38 4.31 -30.01
C ASN A 190 9.72 4.69 -28.66
N GLN A 191 9.58 5.98 -28.31
CA GLN A 191 9.01 6.41 -27.02
C GLN A 191 7.49 6.63 -26.98
N CYS A 192 6.76 6.59 -28.09
CA CYS A 192 5.31 6.41 -28.03
C CYS A 192 5.01 4.89 -28.03
N GLN A 193 5.43 4.17 -26.98
CA GLN A 193 5.09 2.76 -26.74
C GLN A 193 3.90 2.65 -25.78
N SER A 194 2.88 1.92 -26.24
CA SER A 194 1.65 1.53 -25.52
C SER A 194 1.87 1.32 -24.02
N GLY A 195 1.09 2.03 -23.21
CA GLY A 195 1.09 1.94 -21.75
C GLY A 195 0.59 0.59 -21.24
N ALA A 196 1.42 -0.44 -21.28
CA ALA A 196 1.22 -1.64 -20.48
C ALA A 196 1.55 -1.31 -19.00
N THR A 197 0.52 -1.34 -18.16
CA THR A 197 0.65 -1.22 -16.70
C THR A 197 1.39 -2.44 -16.14
N PHE A 198 2.42 -2.20 -15.33
CA PHE A 198 3.10 -3.29 -14.61
C PHE A 198 2.18 -3.75 -13.47
N SER A 199 1.82 -5.03 -13.45
CA SER A 199 0.82 -5.54 -12.51
C SER A 199 1.07 -6.99 -12.12
N ILE A 200 0.61 -7.37 -10.93
CA ILE A 200 0.51 -8.78 -10.51
C ILE A 200 -0.80 -9.34 -11.09
N THR A 201 -0.68 -10.32 -11.98
CA THR A 201 -1.83 -10.92 -12.68
C THR A 201 -2.44 -12.09 -11.92
N THR A 202 -1.72 -12.69 -10.97
CA THR A 202 -2.30 -13.71 -10.08
C THR A 202 -3.46 -13.10 -9.30
N SER A 203 -4.69 -13.56 -9.58
CA SER A 203 -5.91 -13.03 -8.97
C SER A 203 -6.04 -13.45 -7.50
N SER A 204 -5.74 -14.72 -7.22
CA SER A 204 -5.82 -15.39 -5.92
C SER A 204 -4.85 -16.58 -5.87
N LEU A 205 -4.67 -17.16 -4.68
CA LEU A 205 -3.89 -18.37 -4.47
C LEU A 205 -4.81 -19.52 -4.00
N PRO A 206 -4.60 -20.76 -4.48
CA PRO A 206 -5.32 -21.92 -3.98
C PRO A 206 -5.11 -22.13 -2.47
N ASN A 207 -6.09 -22.75 -1.82
CA ASN A 207 -5.95 -23.19 -0.43
C ASN A 207 -4.87 -24.28 -0.28
N GLY A 208 -4.25 -24.34 0.89
CA GLY A 208 -3.33 -25.42 1.27
C GLY A 208 -4.02 -26.51 2.08
N THR A 209 -3.43 -27.70 2.12
CA THR A 209 -3.83 -28.77 3.05
C THR A 209 -2.60 -29.13 3.88
N VAL A 210 -2.78 -29.34 5.19
CA VAL A 210 -1.71 -29.80 6.09
C VAL A 210 -1.06 -31.05 5.48
N GLY A 211 0.26 -31.16 5.53
CA GLY A 211 1.01 -32.33 5.05
C GLY A 211 1.02 -32.55 3.53
N GLN A 212 0.36 -31.72 2.73
CA GLN A 212 0.42 -31.79 1.25
C GLN A 212 1.39 -30.75 0.67
N SER A 213 2.13 -31.12 -0.37
CA SER A 213 3.04 -30.21 -1.04
C SER A 213 2.28 -29.05 -1.67
N TYR A 214 2.74 -27.83 -1.41
CA TYR A 214 2.22 -26.61 -2.00
C TYR A 214 3.30 -26.01 -2.89
N ASN A 215 2.96 -25.67 -4.14
CA ASN A 215 3.86 -25.04 -5.11
C ASN A 215 3.04 -24.12 -6.03
N GLN A 216 3.10 -22.81 -5.79
CA GLN A 216 2.34 -21.81 -6.54
C GLN A 216 3.24 -20.67 -6.98
N THR A 217 3.08 -20.22 -8.22
CA THR A 217 3.86 -19.12 -8.79
C THR A 217 3.02 -17.85 -8.87
N ILE A 218 3.55 -16.74 -8.36
CA ILE A 218 2.97 -15.42 -8.54
C ILE A 218 3.41 -14.87 -9.89
N ARG A 219 2.44 -14.53 -10.74
CA ARG A 219 2.66 -14.06 -12.11
C ARG A 219 2.49 -12.55 -12.18
N VAL A 220 3.26 -11.93 -13.06
CA VAL A 220 3.22 -10.51 -13.38
C VAL A 220 3.05 -10.30 -14.87
N SER A 221 2.57 -9.12 -15.26
CA SER A 221 2.50 -8.67 -16.64
C SER A 221 3.11 -7.28 -16.77
N GLY A 222 3.78 -7.04 -17.89
CA GLY A 222 4.52 -5.82 -18.17
C GLY A 222 5.85 -5.70 -17.42
N GLY A 223 6.37 -4.49 -17.41
CA GLY A 223 7.64 -4.13 -16.77
C GLY A 223 8.89 -4.63 -17.50
N THR A 224 10.07 -4.19 -17.04
CA THR A 224 11.38 -4.56 -17.58
C THR A 224 12.07 -5.57 -16.64
N PRO A 225 12.34 -6.82 -17.06
CA PRO A 225 13.00 -7.79 -16.19
C PRO A 225 14.48 -7.44 -15.95
N PHE A 226 15.03 -7.86 -14.82
CA PHE A 226 16.48 -7.86 -14.57
C PHE A 226 17.19 -8.91 -15.44
N THR A 227 18.50 -8.75 -15.63
CA THR A 227 19.33 -9.75 -16.32
C THR A 227 19.77 -10.86 -15.35
N GLY A 228 19.62 -12.12 -15.75
CA GLY A 228 19.97 -13.30 -14.95
C GLY A 228 18.77 -14.11 -14.44
N SER A 229 18.96 -14.90 -13.39
CA SER A 229 17.95 -15.86 -12.90
C SER A 229 16.81 -15.24 -12.08
N ALA A 230 17.00 -14.05 -11.52
CA ALA A 230 15.98 -13.32 -10.78
C ALA A 230 15.44 -12.18 -11.65
N LEU A 231 14.32 -12.41 -12.35
CA LEU A 231 13.80 -11.47 -13.34
C LEU A 231 13.11 -10.24 -12.73
N TYR A 232 12.69 -10.31 -11.47
CA TYR A 232 12.02 -9.21 -10.75
C TYR A 232 12.47 -9.21 -9.28
N ALA A 233 12.38 -8.06 -8.63
CA ALA A 233 12.68 -7.93 -7.20
C ALA A 233 11.39 -8.11 -6.39
N TRP A 234 11.34 -9.15 -5.55
CA TRP A 234 10.15 -9.51 -4.78
C TRP A 234 10.31 -9.26 -3.28
N ILE A 235 9.26 -8.77 -2.63
CA ILE A 235 9.18 -8.57 -1.19
C ILE A 235 7.91 -9.23 -0.67
N GLN A 236 8.04 -10.07 0.37
CA GLN A 236 6.91 -10.59 1.15
C GLN A 236 6.76 -9.78 2.43
N LEU A 237 5.55 -9.30 2.70
CA LEU A 237 5.15 -8.65 3.94
C LEU A 237 4.08 -9.51 4.63
N GLY A 238 4.25 -9.76 5.94
CA GLY A 238 3.42 -10.70 6.69
C GLY A 238 3.94 -12.14 6.63
N SER A 239 3.31 -13.03 7.39
CA SER A 239 3.69 -14.44 7.49
C SER A 239 2.89 -15.31 6.52
N LEU A 240 3.58 -16.27 5.92
CA LEU A 240 2.93 -17.40 5.24
C LEU A 240 2.41 -18.41 6.27
N PRO A 241 1.49 -19.33 5.86
CA PRO A 241 1.14 -20.46 6.69
C PRO A 241 2.38 -21.26 7.11
N ALA A 242 2.37 -21.79 8.33
CA ALA A 242 3.50 -22.54 8.88
C ALA A 242 3.90 -23.71 7.96
N GLY A 243 5.17 -23.77 7.56
CA GLY A 243 5.70 -24.77 6.63
C GLY A 243 5.73 -24.36 5.16
N LEU A 244 5.24 -23.15 4.82
CA LEU A 244 5.42 -22.52 3.51
C LEU A 244 6.51 -21.44 3.55
N SER A 245 7.18 -21.26 2.41
CA SER A 245 8.22 -20.25 2.20
C SER A 245 8.05 -19.57 0.84
N PHE A 246 8.45 -18.31 0.73
CA PHE A 246 8.44 -17.57 -0.53
C PHE A 246 9.87 -17.41 -1.06
N ASN A 247 10.09 -17.85 -2.30
CA ASN A 247 11.33 -17.64 -3.00
C ASN A 247 11.32 -16.27 -3.69
N THR A 248 12.03 -15.31 -3.10
CA THR A 248 12.10 -13.92 -3.59
C THR A 248 12.89 -13.76 -4.89
N ALA A 249 13.59 -14.79 -5.36
CA ALA A 249 14.25 -14.76 -6.68
C ALA A 249 13.30 -15.19 -7.81
N THR A 250 12.35 -16.10 -7.53
CA THR A 250 11.50 -16.73 -8.56
C THR A 250 10.02 -16.37 -8.46
N GLY A 251 9.58 -15.75 -7.36
CA GLY A 251 8.16 -15.46 -7.12
C GLY A 251 7.32 -16.71 -6.80
N VAL A 252 7.96 -17.81 -6.37
CA VAL A 252 7.29 -19.08 -6.06
C VAL A 252 7.08 -19.23 -4.56
N ILE A 253 5.87 -19.61 -4.15
CA ILE A 253 5.55 -20.08 -2.80
C ILE A 253 5.62 -21.60 -2.81
N LEU A 254 6.50 -22.17 -1.98
CA LEU A 254 6.69 -23.61 -1.87
C LEU A 254 6.78 -24.09 -0.43
N GLY A 255 6.46 -25.37 -0.21
CA GLY A 255 6.62 -26.04 1.07
C GLY A 255 5.54 -27.06 1.34
N THR A 256 5.33 -27.38 2.60
CA THR A 256 4.26 -28.27 3.06
C THR A 256 3.63 -27.66 4.31
N PRO A 257 2.36 -27.21 4.26
CA PRO A 257 1.71 -26.61 5.42
C PRO A 257 1.67 -27.58 6.60
N THR A 258 1.85 -27.08 7.82
CA THR A 258 1.96 -27.91 9.04
C THR A 258 0.84 -27.64 10.05
N ALA A 259 0.12 -26.54 9.92
CA ALA A 259 -0.97 -26.16 10.80
C ALA A 259 -2.15 -25.58 10.02
N VAL A 260 -3.36 -25.85 10.51
CA VAL A 260 -4.59 -25.24 9.98
C VAL A 260 -4.65 -23.76 10.33
N GLY A 261 -5.28 -22.97 9.47
CA GLY A 261 -5.47 -21.54 9.70
C GLY A 261 -5.42 -20.74 8.42
N THR A 262 -5.73 -19.45 8.54
CA THR A 262 -5.69 -18.51 7.42
C THR A 262 -4.53 -17.55 7.64
N SER A 263 -3.70 -17.38 6.62
CA SER A 263 -2.62 -16.39 6.62
C SER A 263 -2.84 -15.39 5.50
N THR A 264 -2.90 -14.11 5.86
CA THR A 264 -2.93 -12.99 4.91
C THR A 264 -1.54 -12.36 4.84
N PHE A 265 -1.05 -12.15 3.63
CA PHE A 265 0.27 -11.60 3.37
C PHE A 265 0.25 -10.77 2.09
N THR A 266 1.16 -9.83 1.97
CA THR A 266 1.25 -8.94 0.81
C THR A 266 2.53 -9.23 0.05
N ILE A 267 2.41 -9.28 -1.27
CA ILE A 267 3.54 -9.44 -2.18
C ILE A 267 3.68 -8.15 -2.96
N ARG A 268 4.88 -7.57 -2.89
CA ARG A 268 5.30 -6.45 -3.73
C ARG A 268 6.35 -6.95 -4.71
N VAL A 269 6.22 -6.53 -5.96
CA VAL A 269 7.17 -6.82 -7.03
C VAL A 269 7.60 -5.53 -7.69
N THR A 270 8.89 -5.43 -8.00
CA THR A 270 9.50 -4.27 -8.66
C THR A 270 10.30 -4.74 -9.87
N ASP A 271 10.16 -4.03 -10.98
CA ASP A 271 10.90 -4.26 -12.22
C ASP A 271 12.22 -3.46 -12.25
N ASN A 272 12.99 -3.62 -13.33
CA ASN A 272 14.26 -2.94 -13.57
C ASN A 272 14.14 -1.75 -14.55
N SER A 273 12.94 -1.20 -14.75
CA SER A 273 12.77 -0.03 -15.62
C SER A 273 13.33 1.24 -14.94
N SER A 274 13.51 2.31 -15.70
CA SER A 274 13.92 3.62 -15.17
C SER A 274 12.90 4.67 -15.61
N PRO A 275 12.00 5.15 -14.72
CA PRO A 275 11.91 4.80 -13.28
C PRO A 275 11.34 3.38 -13.05
N PRO A 276 11.74 2.68 -11.97
CA PRO A 276 11.23 1.33 -11.68
C PRO A 276 9.72 1.34 -11.45
N LYS A 277 9.03 0.37 -12.06
CA LYS A 277 7.61 0.12 -11.83
C LYS A 277 7.46 -0.90 -10.73
N SER A 278 6.46 -0.69 -9.86
CA SER A 278 6.11 -1.64 -8.80
C SER A 278 4.64 -1.99 -8.84
N ALA A 279 4.33 -3.23 -8.48
CA ALA A 279 2.96 -3.71 -8.26
C ALA A 279 2.88 -4.39 -6.89
N GLU A 280 1.72 -4.27 -6.24
CA GLU A 280 1.51 -4.82 -4.92
C GLU A 280 0.14 -5.49 -4.84
N LYS A 281 0.09 -6.64 -4.17
CA LYS A 281 -1.16 -7.38 -4.00
C LYS A 281 -1.17 -8.17 -2.71
N GLN A 282 -2.26 -8.05 -1.97
CA GLN A 282 -2.54 -8.91 -0.82
C GLN A 282 -3.10 -10.25 -1.29
N PHE A 283 -2.59 -11.32 -0.70
CA PHE A 283 -3.05 -12.68 -0.88
C PHE A 283 -3.50 -13.28 0.45
N SER A 284 -4.28 -14.34 0.36
CA SER A 284 -4.69 -15.17 1.48
C SER A 284 -4.52 -16.63 1.09
N ILE A 285 -3.96 -17.43 1.99
CA ILE A 285 -3.97 -18.90 1.88
C ILE A 285 -4.69 -19.42 3.11
N VAL A 286 -5.76 -20.17 2.88
CA VAL A 286 -6.42 -20.97 3.92
C VAL A 286 -5.79 -22.36 3.91
N VAL A 287 -5.29 -22.81 5.06
CA VAL A 287 -4.80 -24.19 5.26
C VAL A 287 -5.83 -24.99 6.03
N VAL A 288 -6.26 -26.10 5.44
CA VAL A 288 -7.20 -27.05 6.04
C VAL A 288 -6.48 -28.34 6.48
N GLY A 289 -7.05 -29.07 7.44
CA GLY A 289 -6.40 -30.27 8.02
C GLY A 289 -6.47 -31.51 7.12
N LEU A 290 -5.56 -32.46 7.33
CA LEU A 290 -5.68 -33.82 6.78
C LEU A 290 -6.86 -34.52 7.44
N GLY A 291 -7.86 -34.89 6.64
CA GLY A 291 -9.14 -35.41 7.13
C GLY A 291 -10.37 -34.73 6.52
N MET A 292 -10.18 -33.65 5.74
CA MET A 292 -11.12 -33.32 4.67
C MET A 292 -10.76 -34.13 3.43
N PRO A 293 -11.70 -34.88 2.81
CA PRO A 293 -11.39 -35.72 1.68
C PRO A 293 -10.94 -34.87 0.49
N THR A 294 -9.74 -35.15 -0.03
CA THR A 294 -9.33 -34.78 -1.39
C THR A 294 -10.25 -35.46 -2.41
N PRO A 295 -10.67 -34.77 -3.49
CA PRO A 295 -11.47 -35.38 -4.55
C PRO A 295 -10.54 -36.26 -5.41
N THR A 296 -10.54 -37.56 -5.12
CA THR A 296 -9.99 -38.57 -6.02
C THR A 296 -11.16 -39.28 -6.68
N THR A 297 -11.22 -39.16 -8.02
CA THR A 297 -12.12 -39.87 -8.95
C THR A 297 -13.59 -39.90 -8.52
N SER A 298 -14.37 -38.90 -8.97
CA SER A 298 -15.80 -38.77 -8.66
C SER A 298 -16.61 -39.98 -9.18
N PRO A 299 -17.23 -40.78 -8.30
CA PRO A 299 -18.61 -41.17 -8.53
C PRO A 299 -19.49 -39.92 -8.38
N GLU A 300 -20.54 -39.83 -9.20
CA GLU A 300 -21.74 -38.96 -9.14
C GLU A 300 -21.75 -37.77 -8.13
N LEU A 301 -21.80 -36.54 -8.66
CA LEU A 301 -21.95 -35.29 -7.89
C LEU A 301 -23.23 -35.30 -7.03
N THR A 302 -23.09 -35.09 -5.72
CA THR A 302 -24.21 -34.86 -4.77
C THR A 302 -24.10 -33.47 -4.13
N CYS A 303 -25.24 -32.86 -3.85
CA CYS A 303 -25.38 -31.51 -3.30
C CYS A 303 -25.09 -31.53 -1.80
N GLY A 304 -24.58 -30.43 -1.24
CA GLY A 304 -24.30 -30.35 0.19
C GLY A 304 -22.81 -30.33 0.53
N GLN A 305 -22.05 -29.39 -0.03
CA GLN A 305 -20.84 -28.94 0.66
C GLN A 305 -21.21 -28.54 2.11
N PRO A 306 -20.36 -28.76 3.13
CA PRO A 306 -20.76 -28.58 4.53
C PRO A 306 -21.36 -27.19 4.87
N TRP A 307 -20.95 -26.15 4.13
CA TRP A 307 -21.49 -24.79 4.30
C TRP A 307 -22.81 -24.54 3.54
N GLU A 308 -23.11 -25.30 2.48
CA GLU A 308 -24.38 -25.20 1.75
C GLU A 308 -25.52 -25.85 2.53
N GLN A 309 -25.21 -26.77 3.45
CA GLN A 309 -26.21 -27.49 4.26
C GLN A 309 -26.83 -26.64 5.38
N ASN A 310 -26.29 -25.44 5.66
CA ASN A 310 -26.85 -24.55 6.68
C ASN A 310 -26.86 -23.08 6.22
N LEU A 311 -27.66 -22.79 5.20
CA LEU A 311 -27.91 -21.43 4.69
C LEU A 311 -28.53 -20.48 5.73
N CYS A 312 -28.96 -21.02 6.88
CA CYS A 312 -29.48 -20.25 7.99
C CYS A 312 -28.39 -19.54 8.78
N GLN A 313 -27.15 -20.04 8.71
CA GLN A 313 -26.03 -19.46 9.43
C GLN A 313 -25.25 -18.48 8.54
N PRO A 314 -24.76 -17.37 9.12
CA PRO A 314 -23.93 -16.43 8.40
C PRO A 314 -22.59 -17.07 8.03
N ARG A 315 -22.11 -16.83 6.80
CA ARG A 315 -20.80 -17.29 6.32
C ARG A 315 -19.78 -16.17 6.51
N GLN A 316 -18.70 -16.47 7.24
CA GLN A 316 -17.67 -15.49 7.52
C GLN A 316 -17.06 -14.87 6.25
N MET A 317 -16.93 -13.54 6.27
CA MET A 317 -16.15 -12.76 5.32
C MET A 317 -15.55 -11.53 6.03
N THR A 318 -14.65 -10.83 5.36
CA THR A 318 -14.12 -9.55 5.86
C THR A 318 -15.19 -8.47 5.75
N CYS A 319 -15.50 -7.82 6.87
CA CYS A 319 -16.59 -6.83 6.95
C CYS A 319 -16.10 -5.42 7.23
N GLY A 320 -14.81 -5.13 7.00
CA GLY A 320 -14.19 -3.82 7.17
C GLY A 320 -13.40 -3.43 5.93
N ALA A 321 -13.51 -2.17 5.55
CA ALA A 321 -12.73 -1.52 4.51
C ALA A 321 -12.72 -0.02 4.80
N SER A 322 -11.53 0.53 5.09
CA SER A 322 -11.38 1.94 5.48
C SER A 322 -11.94 2.93 4.46
N ALA A 323 -11.98 2.55 3.17
CA ALA A 323 -12.60 3.29 2.09
C ALA A 323 -14.11 3.54 2.29
N CYS A 324 -14.80 2.73 3.09
CA CYS A 324 -16.23 2.90 3.37
C CYS A 324 -16.52 4.09 4.31
N ASN A 325 -15.53 4.56 5.08
CA ASN A 325 -15.74 5.60 6.10
C ASN A 325 -16.30 6.90 5.53
N GLN A 326 -15.89 7.27 4.31
CA GLN A 326 -16.38 8.47 3.65
C GLN A 326 -17.88 8.41 3.28
N TYR A 327 -18.49 7.22 3.25
CA TYR A 327 -19.89 7.02 2.85
C TYR A 327 -20.84 6.87 4.05
N ILE A 328 -20.35 6.93 5.29
CA ILE A 328 -21.16 6.76 6.51
C ILE A 328 -22.34 7.74 6.55
N SER A 329 -22.11 9.00 6.19
CA SER A 329 -23.17 10.01 6.19
C SER A 329 -24.32 9.62 5.25
N ALA A 330 -24.00 9.19 4.02
CA ALA A 330 -24.99 8.77 3.04
C ALA A 330 -25.70 7.46 3.47
N ILE A 331 -24.94 6.50 4.01
CA ILE A 331 -25.50 5.23 4.54
C ILE A 331 -26.53 5.51 5.64
N ASN A 332 -26.18 6.36 6.61
CA ASN A 332 -27.09 6.69 7.70
C ASN A 332 -28.32 7.45 7.20
N GLN A 333 -28.13 8.39 6.26
CA GLN A 333 -29.20 9.18 5.66
C GLN A 333 -30.27 8.31 4.97
N TYR A 334 -29.86 7.24 4.28
CA TYR A 334 -30.77 6.41 3.48
C TYR A 334 -31.08 5.04 4.09
N SER A 335 -30.53 4.72 5.26
CA SER A 335 -30.72 3.45 5.98
C SER A 335 -32.19 3.03 6.09
N ASN A 336 -33.08 3.96 6.42
CA ASN A 336 -34.52 3.69 6.59
C ASN A 336 -35.25 3.31 5.29
N ARG A 337 -34.65 3.56 4.12
CA ARG A 337 -35.26 3.23 2.81
C ARG A 337 -35.08 1.78 2.42
N THR A 338 -34.15 1.06 3.07
CA THR A 338 -33.87 -0.36 2.76
C THR A 338 -35.03 -1.31 3.06
N GLY A 339 -35.95 -0.92 3.94
CA GLY A 339 -37.01 -1.79 4.44
C GLY A 339 -36.52 -2.94 5.35
N VAL A 340 -35.23 -3.00 5.66
CA VAL A 340 -34.60 -4.01 6.52
C VAL A 340 -34.25 -3.38 7.87
N ALA A 341 -34.47 -4.12 8.97
CA ALA A 341 -34.03 -3.69 10.29
C ALA A 341 -32.51 -3.41 10.29
N ASN A 342 -32.06 -2.38 11.03
CA ASN A 342 -30.67 -1.92 11.00
C ASN A 342 -30.14 -1.65 9.58
N GLY A 343 -30.93 -0.95 8.75
CA GLY A 343 -30.61 -0.69 7.35
C GLY A 343 -29.24 -0.06 7.09
N ALA A 344 -28.65 0.65 8.05
CA ALA A 344 -27.28 1.17 7.95
C ALA A 344 -26.24 0.04 7.87
N ASN A 345 -26.34 -0.96 8.75
CA ASN A 345 -25.48 -2.15 8.71
C ASN A 345 -25.72 -2.94 7.42
N PHE A 346 -26.97 -2.99 6.96
CA PHE A 346 -27.32 -3.72 5.75
C PHE A 346 -26.75 -3.08 4.48
N LEU A 347 -26.94 -1.76 4.29
CA LEU A 347 -26.33 -1.02 3.17
C LEU A 347 -24.81 -1.18 3.15
N LYS A 348 -24.19 -1.10 4.31
CA LYS A 348 -22.75 -1.28 4.46
C LYS A 348 -22.31 -2.69 4.07
N ALA A 349 -23.01 -3.72 4.56
CA ALA A 349 -22.72 -5.11 4.23
C ALA A 349 -22.81 -5.39 2.73
N ILE A 350 -23.84 -4.86 2.07
CA ILE A 350 -23.99 -4.93 0.61
C ILE A 350 -22.83 -4.21 -0.08
N MET A 351 -22.56 -2.95 0.28
CA MET A 351 -21.48 -2.15 -0.34
C MET A 351 -20.11 -2.84 -0.25
N ILE A 352 -19.79 -3.42 0.91
CA ILE A 352 -18.55 -4.19 1.12
C ILE A 352 -18.54 -5.43 0.23
N LYS A 353 -19.64 -6.18 0.19
CA LYS A 353 -19.72 -7.42 -0.59
C LYS A 353 -19.66 -7.18 -2.09
N GLU A 354 -20.19 -6.05 -2.55
CA GLU A 354 -20.29 -5.69 -3.96
C GLU A 354 -19.00 -5.08 -4.52
N SER A 355 -18.42 -4.09 -3.83
CA SER A 355 -17.33 -3.30 -4.38
C SER A 355 -16.12 -3.14 -3.47
N ALA A 356 -16.18 -3.68 -2.24
CA ALA A 356 -15.25 -3.29 -1.18
C ALA A 356 -15.15 -1.75 -1.02
N CYS A 357 -16.28 -1.06 -1.23
CA CYS A 357 -16.39 0.40 -1.22
C CYS A 357 -15.54 1.11 -2.29
N ASN A 358 -15.20 0.43 -3.40
CA ASN A 358 -14.58 1.05 -4.57
C ASN A 358 -15.66 1.61 -5.50
N VAL A 359 -15.79 2.95 -5.54
CA VAL A 359 -16.77 3.60 -6.41
C VAL A 359 -16.53 3.34 -7.89
N THR A 360 -15.31 3.02 -8.31
CA THR A 360 -15.01 2.74 -9.73
C THR A 360 -15.23 1.29 -10.15
N ALA A 361 -15.71 0.42 -9.24
CA ALA A 361 -15.89 -0.99 -9.49
C ALA A 361 -16.88 -1.28 -10.63
N GLN A 362 -16.61 -2.33 -11.39
CA GLN A 362 -17.44 -2.78 -12.52
C GLN A 362 -17.31 -4.30 -12.67
N SER A 363 -18.43 -4.98 -12.85
CA SER A 363 -18.47 -6.42 -13.12
C SER A 363 -18.20 -6.72 -14.60
N ASP A 364 -17.81 -7.95 -14.91
CA ASP A 364 -17.69 -8.47 -16.30
C ASP A 364 -19.04 -8.93 -16.90
N SER A 365 -20.15 -8.76 -16.17
CA SER A 365 -21.48 -9.11 -16.68
C SER A 365 -21.92 -8.22 -17.84
N THR A 366 -22.84 -8.71 -18.67
CA THR A 366 -23.39 -7.95 -19.81
C THR A 366 -24.93 -7.85 -19.69
N PRO A 367 -25.50 -6.64 -19.50
CA PRO A 367 -24.83 -5.37 -19.21
C PRO A 367 -24.18 -5.37 -17.81
N PRO A 368 -23.13 -4.56 -17.57
CA PRO A 368 -22.38 -4.58 -16.33
C PRO A 368 -23.15 -3.99 -15.15
N SER A 369 -22.88 -4.55 -13.97
CA SER A 369 -23.10 -3.92 -12.68
C SER A 369 -21.96 -2.95 -12.35
N CYS A 370 -22.27 -1.77 -11.83
CA CYS A 370 -21.31 -0.67 -11.71
C CYS A 370 -21.42 0.09 -10.39
N GLY A 371 -20.31 0.67 -9.94
CA GLY A 371 -20.28 1.56 -8.79
C GLY A 371 -20.16 0.85 -7.44
N LEU A 372 -20.29 1.66 -6.38
CA LEU A 372 -20.23 1.22 -4.97
C LEU A 372 -21.18 0.06 -4.65
N MET A 373 -22.37 0.11 -5.26
CA MET A 373 -23.46 -0.81 -4.99
C MET A 373 -23.65 -1.83 -6.13
N GLN A 374 -22.74 -1.86 -7.12
CA GLN A 374 -22.83 -2.77 -8.27
C GLN A 374 -24.23 -2.85 -8.90
N LEU A 375 -24.84 -1.68 -9.12
CA LEU A 375 -26.15 -1.60 -9.76
C LEU A 375 -26.00 -1.72 -11.27
N LYS A 376 -26.93 -2.42 -11.92
CA LYS A 376 -27.12 -2.28 -13.37
C LYS A 376 -27.76 -0.92 -13.65
N ALA A 377 -27.33 -0.26 -14.72
CA ALA A 377 -27.89 1.04 -15.14
C ALA A 377 -29.42 1.00 -15.31
N SER A 378 -29.95 -0.08 -15.89
CA SER A 378 -31.39 -0.30 -16.04
C SER A 378 -32.13 -0.39 -14.71
N THR A 379 -31.57 -1.11 -13.72
CA THR A 379 -32.14 -1.18 -12.38
C THR A 379 -32.11 0.19 -11.73
N ALA A 380 -30.95 0.87 -11.76
CA ALA A 380 -30.80 2.19 -11.13
C ALA A 380 -31.76 3.23 -11.70
N ALA A 381 -32.01 3.20 -13.01
CA ALA A 381 -32.94 4.10 -13.68
C ALA A 381 -34.38 3.99 -13.15
N ILE A 382 -34.81 2.83 -12.64
CA ILE A 382 -36.15 2.63 -12.05
C ILE A 382 -36.33 3.40 -10.74
N TYR A 383 -35.25 3.62 -9.98
CA TYR A 383 -35.30 4.20 -8.63
C TYR A 383 -34.74 5.62 -8.56
N LYS A 384 -34.18 6.16 -9.66
CA LYS A 384 -33.43 7.42 -9.69
C LYS A 384 -34.25 8.64 -9.20
N ASP A 385 -35.53 8.72 -9.56
CA ASP A 385 -36.38 9.87 -9.23
C ASP A 385 -36.65 9.99 -7.72
N ARG A 386 -36.74 8.85 -7.00
CA ARG A 386 -36.90 8.82 -5.54
C ARG A 386 -35.68 9.37 -4.80
N CYS A 387 -34.55 9.49 -5.49
CA CYS A 387 -33.29 10.03 -5.00
C CYS A 387 -32.98 11.42 -5.57
N GLY A 388 -33.95 12.05 -6.27
CA GLY A 388 -33.79 13.38 -6.83
C GLY A 388 -32.86 13.44 -8.06
N VAL A 389 -32.61 12.31 -8.71
CA VAL A 389 -31.72 12.25 -9.87
C VAL A 389 -32.54 12.35 -11.16
N THR A 390 -32.38 13.46 -11.88
CA THR A 390 -33.04 13.68 -13.18
C THR A 390 -32.20 13.21 -14.37
N ALA A 391 -30.88 13.14 -14.19
CA ALA A 391 -29.95 12.67 -15.22
C ALA A 391 -30.19 11.20 -15.61
N ASP A 392 -29.78 10.82 -16.82
CA ASP A 392 -29.80 9.42 -17.22
C ASP A 392 -28.68 8.65 -16.54
N ILE A 393 -29.02 7.46 -16.04
CA ILE A 393 -28.08 6.62 -15.31
C ILE A 393 -27.33 5.73 -16.30
N THR A 394 -26.01 5.91 -16.36
CA THR A 394 -25.08 5.04 -17.08
C THR A 394 -24.14 4.33 -16.10
N CYS A 395 -23.38 3.35 -16.58
CA CYS A 395 -22.33 2.72 -15.76
C CYS A 395 -21.30 3.75 -15.28
N ASP A 396 -20.91 4.69 -16.13
CA ASP A 396 -19.97 5.77 -15.77
C ASP A 396 -20.57 6.71 -14.72
N TRP A 397 -21.87 7.03 -14.82
CA TRP A 397 -22.56 7.81 -13.81
C TRP A 397 -22.50 7.13 -12.44
N LEU A 398 -22.72 5.80 -12.40
CA LEU A 398 -22.64 5.00 -11.16
C LEU A 398 -21.21 4.87 -10.61
N LYS A 399 -20.19 5.04 -11.46
CA LYS A 399 -18.77 4.97 -11.11
C LYS A 399 -18.16 6.30 -10.68
N ASP A 400 -18.89 7.40 -10.85
CA ASP A 400 -18.45 8.73 -10.44
C ASP A 400 -18.67 8.95 -8.93
N SER A 401 -17.59 9.31 -8.24
CA SER A 401 -17.60 9.66 -6.82
C SER A 401 -18.56 10.80 -6.45
N ILE A 402 -18.82 11.74 -7.36
CA ILE A 402 -19.78 12.84 -7.14
C ILE A 402 -21.20 12.29 -6.95
N ASN A 403 -21.51 11.17 -7.60
CA ASN A 403 -22.84 10.55 -7.57
C ASN A 403 -22.97 9.45 -6.50
N ALA A 404 -21.92 9.21 -5.70
CA ALA A 404 -21.89 8.13 -4.71
C ALA A 404 -23.07 8.14 -3.74
N THR A 405 -23.42 9.31 -3.18
CA THR A 405 -24.55 9.48 -2.27
C THR A 405 -25.88 9.10 -2.93
N ALA A 406 -26.09 9.53 -4.18
CA ALA A 406 -27.30 9.20 -4.92
C ALA A 406 -27.34 7.71 -5.30
N SER A 407 -26.21 7.11 -5.67
CA SER A 407 -26.09 5.66 -5.91
C SER A 407 -26.46 4.82 -4.67
N ILE A 408 -26.04 5.25 -3.48
CA ILE A 408 -26.42 4.63 -2.20
C ILE A 408 -27.93 4.75 -1.96
N CYS A 409 -28.53 5.92 -2.21
CA CYS A 409 -29.97 6.10 -2.13
C CYS A 409 -30.73 5.15 -3.08
N ILE A 410 -30.30 5.06 -4.35
CA ILE A 410 -30.93 4.22 -5.37
C ILE A 410 -30.87 2.74 -4.95
N ALA A 411 -29.73 2.30 -4.42
CA ALA A 411 -29.60 0.94 -3.89
C ALA A 411 -30.52 0.69 -2.68
N ALA A 412 -30.65 1.66 -1.76
CA ALA A 412 -31.56 1.56 -0.62
C ALA A 412 -33.02 1.45 -1.07
N GLU A 413 -33.42 2.24 -2.06
CA GLU A 413 -34.76 2.18 -2.68
C GLU A 413 -35.02 0.84 -3.38
N TYR A 414 -34.01 0.30 -4.06
CA TYR A 414 -34.12 -1.03 -4.66
C TYR A 414 -34.29 -2.13 -3.60
N MET A 415 -33.52 -2.07 -2.51
CA MET A 415 -33.69 -2.98 -1.36
C MET A 415 -35.10 -2.89 -0.77
N GLY A 416 -35.62 -1.68 -0.57
CA GLY A 416 -36.98 -1.46 -0.08
C GLY A 416 -38.06 -2.02 -1.01
N ALA A 417 -37.84 -2.00 -2.33
CA ALA A 417 -38.75 -2.65 -3.27
C ALA A 417 -38.69 -4.18 -3.18
N LEU A 418 -37.50 -4.75 -2.96
CA LEU A 418 -37.35 -6.20 -2.75
C LEU A 418 -38.13 -6.70 -1.53
N THR A 419 -38.26 -5.90 -0.47
CA THR A 419 -39.06 -6.29 0.71
C THR A 419 -40.54 -6.47 0.40
N GLN A 420 -41.03 -5.87 -0.69
CA GLN A 420 -42.42 -5.99 -1.16
C GLN A 420 -42.63 -7.18 -2.10
N THR A 421 -41.58 -7.98 -2.34
CA THR A 421 -41.63 -9.20 -3.16
C THR A 421 -41.58 -10.44 -2.29
N SER A 422 -41.54 -11.63 -2.91
CA SER A 422 -41.33 -12.90 -2.22
C SER A 422 -40.04 -12.95 -1.38
N CYS A 423 -39.08 -12.03 -1.58
CA CYS A 423 -37.87 -11.93 -0.75
C CYS A 423 -38.17 -11.59 0.72
N GLY A 424 -39.27 -10.88 0.99
CA GLY A 424 -39.64 -10.42 2.33
C GLY A 424 -38.64 -9.43 2.94
N GLY A 425 -38.85 -9.05 4.21
CA GLY A 425 -38.05 -8.02 4.90
C GLY A 425 -36.82 -8.51 5.67
N THR A 426 -36.41 -9.77 5.51
CA THR A 426 -35.24 -10.30 6.23
C THR A 426 -33.95 -9.87 5.54
N PRO A 427 -32.84 -9.59 6.27
CA PRO A 427 -31.57 -9.23 5.65
C PRO A 427 -31.10 -10.26 4.62
N ARG A 428 -31.29 -11.56 4.90
CA ARG A 428 -30.89 -12.64 4.00
C ARG A 428 -31.73 -12.69 2.73
N GLY A 429 -33.06 -12.60 2.87
CA GLY A 429 -33.96 -12.61 1.72
C GLY A 429 -33.74 -11.42 0.80
N VAL A 430 -33.57 -10.21 1.36
CA VAL A 430 -33.27 -9.01 0.58
C VAL A 430 -31.88 -9.10 -0.07
N ALA A 431 -30.87 -9.63 0.62
CA ALA A 431 -29.55 -9.84 0.02
C ALA A 431 -29.59 -10.83 -1.15
N ALA A 432 -30.36 -11.92 -1.01
CA ALA A 432 -30.58 -12.87 -2.09
C ALA A 432 -31.29 -12.22 -3.29
N GLY A 433 -32.33 -11.42 -3.03
CA GLY A 433 -33.03 -10.66 -4.06
C GLY A 433 -32.16 -9.59 -4.74
N TYR A 434 -31.19 -9.02 -4.02
CA TYR A 434 -30.27 -8.02 -4.55
C TYR A 434 -29.31 -8.63 -5.58
N ASN A 435 -28.76 -9.81 -5.29
CA ASN A 435 -27.85 -10.53 -6.18
C ASN A 435 -28.60 -11.30 -7.30
N GLY A 436 -29.60 -12.10 -6.93
CA GLY A 436 -30.31 -13.02 -7.84
C GLY A 436 -31.60 -12.45 -8.46
N GLY A 437 -32.01 -11.24 -8.10
CA GLY A 437 -33.29 -10.65 -8.48
C GLY A 437 -34.48 -11.24 -7.68
N SER A 438 -35.64 -10.60 -7.79
CA SER A 438 -36.85 -11.03 -7.05
C SER A 438 -37.32 -12.44 -7.41
N GLY A 439 -37.02 -12.91 -8.64
CA GLY A 439 -37.32 -14.27 -9.08
C GLY A 439 -36.59 -15.36 -8.29
N ALA A 440 -35.41 -15.07 -7.75
CA ALA A 440 -34.66 -15.98 -6.89
C ALA A 440 -35.40 -16.28 -5.58
N CYS A 441 -36.21 -15.33 -5.12
CA CYS A 441 -36.99 -15.43 -3.89
C CYS A 441 -38.35 -16.11 -4.06
N GLY A 442 -38.75 -16.48 -5.28
CA GLY A 442 -39.98 -17.24 -5.50
C GLY A 442 -39.93 -18.60 -4.80
N ASN A 443 -41.09 -19.19 -4.51
CA ASN A 443 -41.13 -20.53 -3.90
C ASN A 443 -40.49 -21.56 -4.84
N SER A 444 -39.66 -22.45 -4.27
CA SER A 444 -39.12 -23.59 -4.98
C SER A 444 -40.19 -24.67 -5.13
N VAL A 445 -40.26 -25.28 -6.32
CA VAL A 445 -41.04 -26.50 -6.55
C VAL A 445 -40.24 -27.76 -6.24
N ASP A 446 -38.91 -27.67 -6.32
CA ASP A 446 -37.97 -28.78 -6.16
C ASP A 446 -37.66 -29.08 -4.68
N CYS A 447 -37.87 -28.10 -3.81
CA CYS A 447 -37.79 -28.25 -2.35
C CYS A 447 -39.16 -28.01 -1.69
N ALA A 448 -40.25 -28.41 -2.36
CA ALA A 448 -41.59 -28.27 -1.82
C ALA A 448 -41.78 -29.10 -0.54
N GLY A 449 -42.32 -28.47 0.51
CA GLY A 449 -42.54 -29.12 1.83
C GLY A 449 -41.39 -28.92 2.82
N GLU A 450 -40.24 -28.41 2.38
CA GLU A 450 -39.20 -27.94 3.29
C GLU A 450 -39.52 -26.56 3.86
N THR A 451 -38.85 -26.21 4.96
CA THR A 451 -39.00 -24.92 5.64
C THR A 451 -37.74 -24.08 5.47
N SER A 452 -37.90 -22.88 4.92
CA SER A 452 -36.84 -21.87 4.88
C SER A 452 -36.45 -21.44 6.29
N CYS A 453 -35.29 -20.83 6.46
CA CYS A 453 -34.94 -20.30 7.78
C CYS A 453 -35.76 -19.08 8.19
N ALA A 454 -36.61 -18.55 7.30
CA ALA A 454 -37.60 -17.53 7.62
C ALA A 454 -38.93 -18.13 8.13
N GLY A 455 -39.03 -19.47 8.24
CA GLY A 455 -40.22 -20.17 8.74
C GLY A 455 -41.34 -20.31 7.72
N GLY A 456 -41.04 -20.17 6.42
CA GLY A 456 -42.00 -20.31 5.32
C GLY A 456 -41.52 -21.32 4.26
N PRO A 457 -42.15 -21.38 3.08
CA PRO A 457 -41.68 -22.22 1.98
C PRO A 457 -40.23 -21.89 1.60
N VAL A 458 -39.46 -22.90 1.21
CA VAL A 458 -38.10 -22.72 0.68
C VAL A 458 -38.14 -21.89 -0.59
N GLN A 459 -37.31 -20.85 -0.64
CA GLN A 459 -37.15 -20.00 -1.81
C GLN A 459 -36.25 -20.70 -2.84
N ARG A 460 -36.39 -20.39 -4.14
CA ARG A 460 -35.59 -21.01 -5.22
C ARG A 460 -34.10 -20.90 -4.97
N TRP A 461 -33.63 -19.76 -4.47
CA TRP A 461 -32.22 -19.60 -4.15
C TRP A 461 -31.76 -20.47 -2.98
N GLU A 462 -32.62 -20.73 -2.00
CA GLU A 462 -32.32 -21.59 -0.85
C GLU A 462 -32.33 -23.08 -1.21
N CYS A 463 -33.07 -23.46 -2.25
CA CYS A 463 -33.16 -24.84 -2.68
C CYS A 463 -31.83 -25.33 -3.26
N LEU A 464 -31.29 -26.41 -2.70
CA LEU A 464 -30.04 -27.02 -3.16
C LEU A 464 -30.23 -27.93 -4.38
N TYR A 465 -31.47 -28.15 -4.81
CA TYR A 465 -31.84 -29.14 -5.82
C TYR A 465 -32.67 -28.55 -6.96
N ASP A 466 -32.47 -29.05 -8.18
CA ASP A 466 -33.20 -28.67 -9.41
C ASP A 466 -34.30 -29.68 -9.76
N ASN A 467 -34.58 -30.64 -8.86
CA ASN A 467 -35.68 -31.57 -9.02
C ASN A 467 -36.30 -32.01 -7.69
N PRO A 468 -37.59 -32.40 -7.67
CA PRO A 468 -38.28 -32.80 -6.44
C PRO A 468 -37.72 -34.04 -5.75
N GLN A 469 -36.98 -34.88 -6.48
CA GLN A 469 -36.32 -36.08 -5.91
C GLN A 469 -35.00 -35.75 -5.22
N GLN A 470 -34.55 -34.50 -5.26
CA GLN A 470 -33.37 -34.01 -4.56
C GLN A 470 -32.09 -34.78 -4.87
N ASN A 471 -31.88 -35.10 -6.14
CA ASN A 471 -30.68 -35.80 -6.61
C ASN A 471 -29.95 -35.05 -7.73
N ILE A 472 -30.47 -33.91 -8.20
CA ILE A 472 -29.82 -33.00 -9.15
C ILE A 472 -29.56 -31.68 -8.43
N CYS A 473 -28.31 -31.22 -8.42
CA CYS A 473 -27.97 -29.98 -7.72
C CYS A 473 -28.38 -28.73 -8.47
N ASN A 474 -28.97 -27.80 -7.73
CA ASN A 474 -29.25 -26.46 -8.20
C ASN A 474 -27.97 -25.63 -8.26
N THR A 475 -27.29 -25.63 -9.39
CA THR A 475 -26.13 -24.75 -9.61
C THR A 475 -26.52 -23.33 -9.97
N GLY A 476 -27.77 -23.10 -10.40
CA GLY A 476 -28.26 -21.81 -10.89
C GLY A 476 -28.24 -20.69 -9.84
N TYR A 477 -28.35 -21.04 -8.55
CA TYR A 477 -28.32 -20.07 -7.44
C TYR A 477 -27.14 -20.22 -6.48
N ALA A 478 -26.08 -20.93 -6.87
CA ALA A 478 -24.91 -21.13 -6.01
C ALA A 478 -24.26 -19.80 -5.58
N GLU A 479 -24.16 -18.84 -6.49
CA GLU A 479 -23.64 -17.50 -6.18
C GLU A 479 -24.54 -16.77 -5.18
N THR A 480 -25.87 -16.81 -5.38
CA THR A 480 -26.83 -16.13 -4.49
C THR A 480 -26.82 -16.71 -3.08
N ARG A 481 -26.68 -18.04 -2.93
CA ARG A 481 -26.52 -18.69 -1.62
C ARG A 481 -25.27 -18.21 -0.89
N ASP A 482 -24.15 -18.16 -1.59
CA ASP A 482 -22.90 -17.64 -1.01
C ASP A 482 -23.01 -16.16 -0.66
N TYR A 483 -23.57 -15.36 -1.56
CA TYR A 483 -23.73 -13.92 -1.39
C TYR A 483 -24.58 -13.60 -0.15
N ALA A 484 -25.78 -14.18 -0.05
CA ALA A 484 -26.74 -13.85 1.00
C ALA A 484 -26.23 -14.21 2.41
N THR A 485 -25.54 -15.34 2.56
CA THR A 485 -24.98 -15.79 3.84
C THR A 485 -23.78 -14.93 4.28
N LYS A 486 -22.99 -14.44 3.32
CA LYS A 486 -21.87 -13.51 3.56
C LYS A 486 -22.33 -12.10 3.93
N VAL A 487 -23.33 -11.57 3.24
CA VAL A 487 -23.95 -10.28 3.61
C VAL A 487 -24.56 -10.37 5.01
N LEU A 488 -25.23 -11.48 5.34
CA LEU A 488 -25.76 -11.71 6.69
C LEU A 488 -24.64 -11.68 7.76
N TYR A 489 -23.47 -12.22 7.46
CA TYR A 489 -22.32 -12.16 8.36
C TYR A 489 -21.89 -10.71 8.62
N CYS A 490 -21.74 -9.87 7.60
CA CYS A 490 -21.35 -8.47 7.78
C CYS A 490 -22.45 -7.60 8.37
N TYR A 491 -23.70 -7.92 8.10
CA TYR A 491 -24.83 -7.28 8.75
C TYR A 491 -24.80 -7.50 10.28
N ASN A 492 -24.47 -8.72 10.73
CA ASN A 492 -24.35 -9.09 12.15
C ASN A 492 -23.02 -8.67 12.79
N ASN A 493 -21.96 -8.51 11.99
CA ASN A 493 -20.62 -8.15 12.44
C ASN A 493 -20.16 -6.87 11.72
N PRO A 494 -20.75 -5.71 12.02
CA PRO A 494 -20.40 -4.47 11.34
C PRO A 494 -18.96 -4.05 11.71
N GLY A 495 -18.00 -4.26 10.80
CA GLY A 495 -16.63 -3.76 10.92
C GLY A 495 -16.46 -2.46 10.13
N PHE A 496 -15.70 -1.48 10.61
CA PHE A 496 -15.26 -0.36 9.76
C PHE A 496 -13.86 -0.63 9.26
#